data_AF-A0A916GR81-F1
#
_entry.id   AF-A0A916GR81-F1
#
_cell.length_a   1.000
_cell.length_b   1.000
_cell.length_c   1.000
_cell.angle_alpha   90.00
_cell.angle_beta   90.00
_cell.angle_gamma   90.00
#
_symmetry.space_group_name_H-M   'P 1'
#
loop_
_entity.id
_entity.type
_entity.pdbx_description
1 polymer ?
#
loop_
_entity_poly.entity_id
_entity_poly.type
_entity_poly.pdbx_seq_one_letter_code
_entity_poly.pdbx_strand_id
1 'polypeptide(L)'
;LRRDFKALAAIDFFPGPARAQVEGALAELAAHAGGEPRAGAGTIRRLDRADYQGRNWATRRHLWIDRMASAWLIRRFIDRKARFLWLDDPKRCPRQALGFDFDGAAFSHLDNRVTFEVLAASFGLDADPALVRIGALVHVLDVGGVPVAEAAGIEAVLAGARERCADDDKLLTEASRVFDSLHAAYARNPDHD
;
A
#
# COMPACT_ATOMS: atom_id res chain seq x y z
N LEU A 1 21.56 -3.64 -4.01
CA LEU A 1 21.73 -4.01 -2.57
C LEU A 1 20.81 -5.16 -2.14
N ARG A 2 19.48 -5.00 -2.03
CA ARG A 2 18.58 -6.10 -1.59
C ARG A 2 18.54 -7.28 -2.56
N ARG A 3 18.59 -7.00 -3.87
CA ARG A 3 18.68 -8.01 -4.94
C ARG A 3 20.02 -8.75 -4.92
N ASP A 4 21.11 -8.03 -4.73
CA ASP A 4 22.47 -8.61 -4.67
C ASP A 4 22.66 -9.44 -3.39
N PHE A 5 22.11 -8.99 -2.27
CA PHE A 5 22.08 -9.74 -1.02
C PHE A 5 21.26 -11.03 -1.15
N LYS A 6 20.06 -11.00 -1.77
CA LYS A 6 19.28 -12.21 -2.04
C LYS A 6 20.04 -13.21 -2.94
N ALA A 7 20.77 -12.71 -3.94
CA ALA A 7 21.59 -13.56 -4.81
C ALA A 7 22.76 -14.21 -4.05
N LEU A 8 23.44 -13.47 -3.17
CA LEU A 8 24.50 -13.99 -2.30
C LEU A 8 23.98 -14.96 -1.24
N ALA A 9 22.83 -14.67 -0.64
CA ALA A 9 22.20 -15.53 0.37
C ALA A 9 21.69 -16.86 -0.19
N ALA A 10 21.45 -16.93 -1.51
CA ALA A 10 21.04 -18.16 -2.21
C ALA A 10 22.21 -19.12 -2.50
N ILE A 11 23.45 -18.62 -2.48
CA ILE A 11 24.68 -19.41 -2.66
C ILE A 11 25.44 -19.66 -1.35
N ASP A 12 24.99 -19.05 -0.24
CA ASP A 12 25.56 -19.25 1.08
C ASP A 12 25.01 -20.54 1.74
N PHE A 13 25.88 -21.54 1.84
CA PHE A 13 25.59 -22.86 2.40
C PHE A 13 25.74 -22.93 3.93
N PHE A 14 26.22 -21.86 4.58
CA PHE A 14 26.46 -21.81 6.03
C PHE A 14 25.80 -20.58 6.67
N PRO A 15 24.48 -20.61 6.92
CA PRO A 15 23.79 -19.50 7.56
C PRO A 15 24.31 -19.29 8.98
N GLY A 16 25.07 -18.21 9.18
CA GLY A 16 25.62 -17.82 10.47
C GLY A 16 25.02 -16.52 11.02
N PRO A 17 25.37 -16.12 12.26
CA PRO A 17 24.88 -14.89 12.89
C PRO A 17 25.17 -13.62 12.08
N ALA A 18 26.21 -13.63 11.24
CA ALA A 18 26.51 -12.54 10.31
C ALA A 18 25.41 -12.31 9.26
N ARG A 19 24.74 -13.37 8.79
CA ARG A 19 23.62 -13.26 7.83
C ARG A 19 22.42 -12.56 8.46
N ALA A 20 22.04 -12.98 9.67
CA ALA A 20 20.94 -12.35 10.42
C ALA A 20 21.24 -10.87 10.72
N GLN A 21 22.50 -10.55 11.01
CA GLN A 21 22.94 -9.17 11.26
C GLN A 21 22.87 -8.30 10.00
N VAL A 22 23.24 -8.84 8.83
CA VAL A 22 23.13 -8.12 7.54
C VAL A 22 21.67 -8.02 7.10
N GLU A 23 20.85 -9.05 7.32
CA GLU A 23 19.39 -8.99 7.08
C GLU A 23 18.73 -7.92 7.95
N GLY A 24 19.07 -7.88 9.23
CA GLY A 24 18.61 -6.84 10.16
C GLY A 24 19.05 -5.45 9.74
N ALA A 25 20.33 -5.27 9.40
CA ALA A 25 20.84 -3.98 8.91
C ALA A 25 20.21 -3.56 7.57
N LEU A 26 19.92 -4.49 6.66
CA LEU A 26 19.21 -4.20 5.41
C LEU A 26 17.74 -3.85 5.64
N ALA A 27 17.08 -4.50 6.60
CA ALA A 27 15.72 -4.20 7.00
C ALA A 27 15.63 -2.82 7.66
N GLU A 28 16.57 -2.49 8.56
CA GLU A 28 16.71 -1.15 9.12
C GLU A 28 16.97 -0.12 8.03
N LEU A 29 17.90 -0.37 7.10
CA LEU A 29 18.18 0.56 6.01
C LEU A 29 16.97 0.74 5.08
N ALA A 30 16.20 -0.32 4.82
CA ALA A 30 14.97 -0.26 4.03
C ALA A 30 13.87 0.53 4.75
N ALA A 31 13.70 0.35 6.06
CA ALA A 31 12.78 1.13 6.88
C ALA A 31 13.16 2.63 6.87
N HIS A 32 14.47 2.95 6.90
CA HIS A 32 14.95 4.32 6.83
C HIS A 32 14.94 4.90 5.39
N ALA A 33 14.99 4.06 4.35
CA ALA A 33 14.96 4.48 2.95
C ALA A 33 13.55 4.55 2.33
N GLY A 34 12.55 3.86 2.91
CA GLY A 34 11.18 3.76 2.39
C GLY A 34 10.24 4.91 2.77
N GLY A 35 10.56 5.65 3.84
CA GLY A 35 9.73 6.77 4.30
C GLY A 35 8.28 6.40 4.62
N GLU A 36 7.96 5.11 4.77
CA GLU A 36 6.63 4.66 5.18
C GLU A 36 6.23 5.34 6.48
N PRO A 37 4.98 5.82 6.59
CA PRO A 37 4.56 6.62 7.71
C PRO A 37 4.62 5.82 9.02
N ARG A 38 4.90 6.51 10.11
CA ARG A 38 4.79 5.89 11.43
C ARG A 38 3.32 5.76 11.78
N ALA A 39 2.91 4.57 12.21
CA ALA A 39 1.56 4.38 12.70
C ALA A 39 1.27 5.33 13.88
N GLY A 40 0.21 6.13 13.76
CA GLY A 40 -0.34 6.89 14.88
C GLY A 40 -1.17 5.99 15.80
N ALA A 41 -1.42 6.41 17.03
CA ALA A 41 -2.39 5.74 17.92
C ALA A 41 -3.73 6.48 17.88
N GLY A 42 -4.86 5.78 17.78
CA GLY A 42 -6.17 6.42 17.84
C GLY A 42 -7.36 5.57 17.38
N THR A 43 -8.54 6.18 17.34
CA THR A 43 -9.77 5.54 16.86
C THR A 43 -10.12 5.98 15.46
N ILE A 44 -10.44 5.03 14.57
CA ILE A 44 -10.90 5.32 13.20
C ILE A 44 -12.32 5.90 13.24
N ARG A 45 -12.48 7.13 12.74
CA ARG A 45 -13.79 7.78 12.63
C ARG A 45 -14.52 7.34 11.36
N ARG A 46 -15.82 7.10 11.47
CA ARG A 46 -16.71 6.87 10.32
C ARG A 46 -17.00 8.16 9.56
N LEU A 47 -16.88 8.09 8.23
CA LEU A 47 -17.03 9.20 7.31
C LEU A 47 -18.08 8.86 6.24
N ASP A 48 -18.81 9.87 5.77
CA ASP A 48 -19.71 9.73 4.64
C ASP A 48 -18.94 9.98 3.32
N ARG A 49 -19.08 9.07 2.36
CA ARG A 49 -18.47 9.19 1.02
C ARG A 49 -19.02 10.38 0.25
N ALA A 50 -20.26 10.80 0.53
CA ALA A 50 -20.88 11.94 -0.15
C ALA A 50 -20.07 13.24 0.02
N ASP A 51 -19.41 13.42 1.16
CA ASP A 51 -18.61 14.61 1.49
C ASP A 51 -17.25 14.63 0.80
N TYR A 52 -16.86 13.51 0.19
CA TYR A 52 -15.52 13.29 -0.35
C TYR A 52 -15.49 13.20 -1.88
N GLN A 53 -16.54 13.63 -2.59
CA GLN A 53 -16.56 13.60 -4.05
C GLN A 53 -15.77 14.75 -4.71
N GLY A 54 -15.05 14.44 -5.79
CA GLY A 54 -14.35 15.41 -6.63
C GLY A 54 -13.16 16.09 -5.96
N ARG A 55 -12.58 15.45 -4.95
CA ARG A 55 -11.49 16.01 -4.15
C ARG A 55 -10.15 15.82 -4.85
N ASN A 56 -9.17 16.64 -4.43
CA ASN A 56 -7.78 16.40 -4.74
C ASN A 56 -7.18 15.56 -3.60
N TRP A 57 -6.67 14.38 -3.92
CA TRP A 57 -6.01 13.46 -3.00
C TRP A 57 -4.52 13.50 -3.25
N ALA A 58 -3.70 13.54 -2.21
CA ALA A 58 -2.26 13.71 -2.36
C ALA A 58 -1.50 12.63 -1.61
N THR A 59 -0.43 12.11 -2.22
CA THR A 59 0.53 11.24 -1.55
C THR A 59 1.90 11.40 -2.20
N ARG A 60 2.92 10.73 -1.66
CA ARG A 60 4.27 10.72 -2.24
C ARG A 60 4.26 10.03 -3.60
N ARG A 61 5.00 10.58 -4.55
CA ARG A 61 5.30 9.92 -5.84
C ARG A 61 6.09 8.62 -5.66
N HIS A 62 6.28 7.88 -6.75
CA HIS A 62 6.89 6.54 -6.75
C HIS A 62 6.11 5.59 -5.86
N LEU A 63 4.85 5.35 -6.26
CA LEU A 63 3.88 4.62 -5.45
C LEU A 63 4.43 3.23 -5.08
N TRP A 64 4.25 2.87 -3.81
CA TRP A 64 4.38 1.50 -3.34
C TRP A 64 3.00 0.88 -3.11
N ILE A 65 2.96 -0.36 -2.63
CA ILE A 65 1.77 -1.20 -2.64
C ILE A 65 0.58 -0.54 -1.92
N ASP A 66 0.76 0.00 -0.71
CA ASP A 66 -0.32 0.63 0.03
C ASP A 66 -0.84 1.90 -0.65
N ARG A 67 0.05 2.71 -1.23
CA ARG A 67 -0.35 3.90 -2.02
C ARG A 67 -1.12 3.55 -3.28
N MET A 68 -0.68 2.53 -4.01
CA MET A 68 -1.37 2.07 -5.21
C MET A 68 -2.77 1.53 -4.87
N ALA A 69 -2.86 0.69 -3.84
CA ALA A 69 -4.12 0.12 -3.37
C ALA A 69 -5.07 1.19 -2.81
N SER A 70 -4.55 2.12 -1.99
CA SER A 70 -5.31 3.22 -1.41
C SER A 70 -5.86 4.15 -2.50
N ALA A 71 -5.06 4.52 -3.49
CA ALA A 71 -5.53 5.35 -4.60
C ALA A 71 -6.58 4.63 -5.46
N TRP A 72 -6.44 3.32 -5.69
CA TRP A 72 -7.46 2.50 -6.34
C TRP A 72 -8.76 2.48 -5.52
N LEU A 73 -8.68 2.18 -4.22
CA LEU A 73 -9.82 2.14 -3.30
C LEU A 73 -10.56 3.48 -3.28
N ILE A 74 -9.80 4.58 -3.18
CA ILE A 74 -10.32 5.94 -3.22
C ILE A 74 -11.12 6.14 -4.51
N ARG A 75 -10.50 5.94 -5.67
CA ARG A 75 -11.15 6.21 -6.95
C ARG A 75 -12.35 5.31 -7.24
N ARG A 76 -12.32 4.06 -6.76
CA ARG A 76 -13.33 3.06 -7.06
C ARG A 76 -14.54 3.14 -6.13
N PHE A 77 -14.31 3.33 -4.83
CA PHE A 77 -15.34 3.15 -3.80
C PHE A 77 -15.64 4.41 -2.97
N ILE A 78 -14.71 5.36 -2.88
CA ILE A 78 -14.84 6.54 -2.02
C ILE A 78 -15.18 7.78 -2.84
N ASP A 79 -14.31 8.18 -3.75
CA ASP A 79 -14.40 9.39 -4.58
C ASP A 79 -14.24 9.04 -6.07
N ARG A 80 -15.36 8.87 -6.78
CA ARG A 80 -15.35 8.49 -8.21
C ARG A 80 -14.80 9.59 -9.13
N LYS A 81 -14.62 10.81 -8.61
CA LYS A 81 -14.10 11.97 -9.33
C LYS A 81 -12.75 12.43 -8.76
N ALA A 82 -12.07 11.56 -8.02
CA ALA A 82 -10.78 11.85 -7.41
C ALA A 82 -9.75 12.31 -8.45
N ARG A 83 -8.98 13.33 -8.09
CA ARG A 83 -7.76 13.72 -8.78
C ARG A 83 -6.59 13.50 -7.84
N PHE A 84 -5.52 12.89 -8.34
CA PHE A 84 -4.35 12.59 -7.52
C PHE A 84 -3.23 13.60 -7.75
N LEU A 85 -2.51 13.90 -6.66
CA LEU A 85 -1.32 14.73 -6.64
C LEU A 85 -0.17 13.87 -6.12
N TRP A 86 0.82 13.63 -6.97
CA TRP A 86 2.03 12.87 -6.65
C TRP A 86 3.13 13.83 -6.21
N LEU A 87 3.39 13.89 -4.90
CA LEU A 87 4.28 14.86 -4.29
C LEU A 87 5.72 14.35 -4.26
N ASP A 88 6.68 15.21 -4.63
CA ASP A 88 8.11 14.97 -4.34
C ASP A 88 8.40 15.06 -2.82
N ASP A 89 7.71 15.98 -2.13
CA ASP A 89 7.84 16.23 -0.69
C ASP A 89 6.45 16.37 -0.03
N PRO A 90 6.08 15.50 0.92
CA PRO A 90 4.82 15.58 1.67
C PRO A 90 4.56 16.93 2.34
N LYS A 91 5.61 17.63 2.76
CA LYS A 91 5.48 18.94 3.43
C LYS A 91 4.89 20.01 2.50
N ARG A 92 4.91 19.76 1.18
CA ARG A 92 4.33 20.64 0.16
C ARG A 92 2.88 20.27 -0.19
N CYS A 93 2.25 19.34 0.54
CA CYS A 93 0.86 18.99 0.33
C CYS A 93 -0.04 20.24 0.47
N PRO A 94 -0.86 20.59 -0.54
CA PRO A 94 -1.76 21.73 -0.45
C PRO A 94 -2.78 21.56 0.69
N ARG A 95 -3.08 22.64 1.41
CA ARG A 95 -4.01 22.59 2.56
C ARG A 95 -5.41 22.08 2.22
N GLN A 96 -5.89 22.31 1.00
CA GLN A 96 -7.20 21.80 0.55
C GLN A 96 -7.19 20.36 0.02
N ALA A 97 -6.01 19.77 -0.19
CA ALA A 97 -5.87 18.38 -0.63
C ALA A 97 -5.98 17.42 0.55
N LEU A 98 -6.54 16.24 0.30
CA LEU A 98 -6.62 15.16 1.28
C LEU A 98 -5.37 14.30 1.16
N GLY A 99 -4.44 14.48 2.10
CA GLY A 99 -3.23 13.68 2.18
C GLY A 99 -3.54 12.23 2.57
N PHE A 100 -2.82 11.27 1.97
CA PHE A 100 -2.80 9.88 2.41
C PHE A 100 -1.40 9.24 2.34
N ASP A 101 -1.11 8.27 3.20
CA ASP A 101 0.16 7.51 3.28
C ASP A 101 1.43 8.37 3.45
N PHE A 102 1.41 9.28 4.43
CA PHE A 102 2.59 9.97 4.93
C PHE A 102 2.32 10.59 6.31
N ASP A 103 3.37 10.92 7.04
CA ASP A 103 3.24 11.52 8.38
C ASP A 103 2.47 12.85 8.33
N GLY A 104 1.39 12.95 9.11
CA GLY A 104 0.51 14.12 9.14
C GLY A 104 -0.54 14.18 8.02
N ALA A 105 -0.64 13.15 7.18
CA ALA A 105 -1.74 12.98 6.24
C ALA A 105 -3.09 12.84 6.96
N ALA A 106 -4.19 13.14 6.25
CA ALA A 106 -5.55 12.93 6.77
C ALA A 106 -5.86 11.44 6.97
N PHE A 107 -5.25 10.58 6.14
CA PHE A 107 -5.32 9.13 6.25
C PHE A 107 -3.90 8.57 6.24
N SER A 108 -3.51 7.83 7.25
CA SER A 108 -2.19 7.23 7.34
C SER A 108 -2.28 5.94 8.14
N HIS A 109 -1.15 5.27 8.35
CA HIS A 109 -1.09 4.09 9.22
C HIS A 109 -1.62 4.45 10.61
N LEU A 110 -2.42 3.55 11.17
CA LEU A 110 -2.98 3.72 12.51
C LEU A 110 -2.91 2.38 13.24
N ASP A 111 -2.25 2.36 14.40
CA ASP A 111 -1.92 1.16 15.14
C ASP A 111 -1.28 0.09 14.24
N ASN A 112 -1.92 -1.07 14.08
CA ASN A 112 -1.46 -2.15 13.21
C ASN A 112 -2.26 -2.20 11.89
N ARG A 113 -2.65 -1.05 11.35
CA ARG A 113 -3.36 -0.95 10.07
C ARG A 113 -2.61 -0.07 9.10
N VAL A 114 -2.45 -0.55 7.86
CA VAL A 114 -1.92 0.26 6.75
C VAL A 114 -2.97 1.27 6.28
N THR A 115 -2.57 2.25 5.46
CA THR A 115 -3.47 3.33 5.00
C THR A 115 -4.70 2.77 4.30
N PHE A 116 -4.56 1.73 3.47
CA PHE A 116 -5.68 1.08 2.80
C PHE A 116 -6.74 0.59 3.79
N GLU A 117 -6.33 -0.08 4.87
CA GLU A 117 -7.22 -0.62 5.89
C GLU A 117 -7.87 0.52 6.70
N VAL A 118 -7.13 1.60 6.96
CA VAL A 118 -7.66 2.79 7.63
C VAL A 118 -8.73 3.47 6.75
N LEU A 119 -8.49 3.61 5.45
CA LEU A 119 -9.47 4.14 4.50
C LEU A 119 -10.71 3.24 4.42
N ALA A 120 -10.53 1.93 4.29
CA ALA A 120 -11.63 0.98 4.21
C ALA A 120 -12.52 1.06 5.46
N ALA A 121 -11.92 1.07 6.64
CA ALA A 121 -12.62 1.21 7.92
C ALA A 121 -13.25 2.60 8.12
N SER A 122 -12.62 3.66 7.63
CA SER A 122 -13.18 5.03 7.74
C SER A 122 -14.47 5.17 6.93
N PHE A 123 -14.57 4.51 5.77
CA PHE A 123 -15.69 4.66 4.83
C PHE A 123 -16.66 3.48 4.77
N GLY A 124 -16.50 2.45 5.60
CA GLY A 124 -17.45 1.33 5.62
C GLY A 124 -17.29 0.29 4.57
N LEU A 125 -16.07 0.18 4.07
CA LEU A 125 -15.70 -0.79 3.06
C LEU A 125 -15.09 -2.04 3.70
N ASP A 126 -14.81 -2.01 5.00
CA ASP A 126 -14.34 -3.13 5.81
C ASP A 126 -15.40 -4.22 6.06
N ALA A 127 -16.64 -3.99 5.64
CA ALA A 127 -17.69 -5.01 5.60
C ALA A 127 -17.69 -5.84 4.29
N ASP A 128 -16.95 -5.42 3.26
CA ASP A 128 -16.80 -6.16 2.00
C ASP A 128 -15.69 -7.21 2.15
N PRO A 129 -16.00 -8.53 2.11
CA PRO A 129 -14.99 -9.58 2.30
C PRO A 129 -13.86 -9.53 1.26
N ALA A 130 -14.16 -9.11 0.03
CA ALA A 130 -13.14 -8.99 -1.01
C ALA A 130 -12.15 -7.85 -0.69
N LEU A 131 -12.64 -6.73 -0.16
CA LEU A 131 -11.78 -5.63 0.27
C LEU A 131 -10.99 -5.98 1.54
N VAL A 132 -11.54 -6.78 2.45
CA VAL A 132 -10.81 -7.31 3.61
C VAL A 132 -9.63 -8.17 3.17
N ARG A 133 -9.82 -9.09 2.21
CA ARG A 133 -8.73 -9.91 1.67
C ARG A 133 -7.67 -9.09 0.93
N ILE A 134 -8.08 -8.10 0.13
CA ILE A 134 -7.13 -7.14 -0.46
C ILE A 134 -6.37 -6.40 0.63
N GLY A 135 -7.04 -6.00 1.72
CA GLY A 135 -6.40 -5.35 2.87
C GLY A 135 -5.30 -6.21 3.49
N ALA A 136 -5.56 -7.49 3.74
CA ALA A 136 -4.56 -8.42 4.26
C ALA A 136 -3.36 -8.61 3.31
N LEU A 137 -3.62 -8.70 2.00
CA LEU A 137 -2.59 -8.76 0.97
C LEU A 137 -1.73 -7.49 0.93
N VAL A 138 -2.36 -6.31 0.98
CA VAL A 138 -1.63 -5.03 0.99
C VAL A 138 -0.82 -4.90 2.28
N HIS A 139 -1.41 -5.24 3.43
CA HIS A 139 -0.75 -5.22 4.73
C HIS A 139 0.55 -6.04 4.73
N VAL A 140 0.49 -7.31 4.27
CA VAL A 140 1.67 -8.17 4.27
C VAL A 140 2.76 -7.68 3.31
N LEU A 141 2.38 -7.06 2.19
CA LEU A 141 3.32 -6.53 1.20
C LEU A 141 3.95 -5.20 1.60
N ASP A 142 3.26 -4.42 2.43
CA ASP A 142 3.72 -3.11 2.88
C ASP A 142 4.58 -3.24 4.15
N VAL A 143 4.03 -3.85 5.20
CA VAL A 143 4.65 -3.90 6.55
C VAL A 143 4.99 -5.30 7.03
N GLY A 144 4.69 -6.35 6.24
CA GLY A 144 4.86 -7.75 6.65
C GLY A 144 3.69 -8.28 7.49
N GLY A 145 3.84 -9.48 8.07
CA GLY A 145 2.81 -10.09 8.92
C GLY A 145 2.41 -11.50 8.50
N VAL A 146 1.13 -11.84 8.64
CA VAL A 146 0.59 -13.16 8.30
C VAL A 146 0.73 -13.39 6.79
N PRO A 147 1.39 -14.47 6.34
CA PRO A 147 1.59 -14.72 4.92
C PRO A 147 0.28 -14.88 4.16
N VAL A 148 0.21 -14.26 2.98
CA VAL A 148 -0.86 -14.45 1.99
C VAL A 148 -0.26 -15.19 0.79
N ALA A 149 -0.89 -16.29 0.35
CA ALA A 149 -0.29 -17.26 -0.57
C ALA A 149 0.11 -16.63 -1.92
N GLU A 150 -0.73 -15.74 -2.45
CA GLU A 150 -0.55 -15.06 -3.72
C GLU A 150 0.35 -13.82 -3.64
N ALA A 151 0.78 -13.41 -2.44
CA ALA A 151 1.47 -12.14 -2.21
C ALA A 151 2.71 -11.97 -3.11
N ALA A 152 3.58 -12.97 -3.17
CA ALA A 152 4.81 -12.90 -3.97
C ALA A 152 4.53 -12.74 -5.47
N GLY A 153 3.47 -13.35 -5.98
CA GLY A 153 3.07 -13.22 -7.39
C GLY A 153 2.55 -11.83 -7.72
N ILE A 154 1.69 -11.29 -6.84
CA ILE A 154 1.15 -9.93 -6.99
C ILE A 154 2.25 -8.87 -6.85
N GLU A 155 3.16 -9.03 -5.89
CA GLU A 155 4.33 -8.16 -5.73
C GLU A 155 5.16 -8.12 -7.02
N ALA A 156 5.46 -9.28 -7.61
CA ALA A 156 6.24 -9.36 -8.85
C ALA A 156 5.57 -8.63 -10.02
N VAL A 157 4.25 -8.76 -10.17
CA VAL A 157 3.48 -8.05 -11.20
C VAL A 157 3.52 -6.54 -10.99
N LEU A 158 3.25 -6.07 -9.78
CA LEU A 158 3.20 -4.63 -9.48
C LEU A 158 4.59 -3.98 -9.51
N ALA A 159 5.63 -4.69 -9.05
CA ALA A 159 7.01 -4.25 -9.20
C ALA A 159 7.42 -4.12 -10.67
N GLY A 160 7.04 -5.10 -11.51
CA GLY A 160 7.26 -5.01 -12.95
C GLY A 160 6.53 -3.84 -13.62
N ALA A 161 5.29 -3.54 -13.19
CA ALA A 161 4.57 -2.36 -13.65
C ALA A 161 5.28 -1.06 -13.26
N ARG A 162 5.76 -0.97 -12.02
CA ARG A 162 6.51 0.20 -11.51
C ARG A 162 7.78 0.47 -12.30
N GLU A 163 8.52 -0.56 -12.70
CA GLU A 163 9.72 -0.41 -13.54
C GLU A 163 9.41 0.03 -14.98
N ARG A 164 8.26 -0.40 -15.51
CA ARG A 164 7.89 -0.15 -16.92
C ARG A 164 7.11 1.15 -17.13
N CYS A 165 6.32 1.59 -16.15
CA CYS A 165 5.50 2.78 -16.27
C CYS A 165 6.34 4.06 -16.16
N ALA A 166 6.08 5.01 -17.06
CA ALA A 166 6.83 6.26 -17.11
C ALA A 166 6.49 7.26 -15.99
N ASP A 167 5.31 7.11 -15.38
CA ASP A 167 4.76 8.02 -14.37
C ASP A 167 3.74 7.30 -13.46
N ASP A 168 3.40 7.91 -12.33
CA ASP A 168 2.52 7.33 -11.31
C ASP A 168 1.05 7.26 -11.75
N ASP A 169 0.60 8.09 -12.71
CA ASP A 169 -0.76 8.02 -13.25
C ASP A 169 -0.95 6.77 -14.12
N LYS A 170 0.05 6.44 -14.95
CA LYS A 170 0.08 5.19 -15.72
C LYS A 170 0.22 3.99 -14.80
N LEU A 171 1.11 4.07 -13.80
CA LEU A 171 1.27 3.00 -12.80
C LEU A 171 -0.05 2.72 -12.08
N LEU A 172 -0.73 3.77 -11.59
CA LEU A 172 -2.02 3.63 -10.93
C LEU A 172 -3.06 3.00 -11.87
N THR A 173 -3.07 3.39 -13.14
CA THR A 173 -4.01 2.83 -14.14
C THR A 173 -3.78 1.33 -14.35
N GLU A 174 -2.53 0.88 -14.41
CA GLU A 174 -2.22 -0.54 -14.53
C GLU A 174 -2.49 -1.32 -13.24
N ALA A 175 -2.03 -0.82 -12.09
CA ALA A 175 -2.27 -1.43 -10.78
C ALA A 175 -3.77 -1.54 -10.48
N SER A 176 -4.57 -0.55 -10.89
CA SER A 176 -6.03 -0.58 -10.74
C SER A 176 -6.67 -1.80 -11.41
N ARG A 177 -6.14 -2.26 -12.56
CA ARG A 177 -6.67 -3.45 -13.26
C ARG A 177 -6.35 -4.73 -12.50
N VAL A 178 -5.19 -4.79 -11.84
CA VAL A 178 -4.82 -5.90 -10.96
C VAL A 178 -5.75 -5.94 -9.76
N PHE A 179 -5.96 -4.82 -9.08
CA PHE A 179 -6.88 -4.75 -7.93
C PHE A 179 -8.35 -4.99 -8.32
N ASP A 180 -8.81 -4.53 -9.48
CA ASP A 180 -10.15 -4.85 -9.99
C ASP A 180 -10.31 -6.36 -10.21
N SER A 181 -9.26 -7.02 -10.71
CA SER A 181 -9.26 -8.48 -10.94
C SER A 181 -9.21 -9.26 -9.63
N LEU A 182 -8.43 -8.81 -8.65
CA LEU A 182 -8.39 -9.38 -7.29
C LEU A 182 -9.74 -9.22 -6.58
N HIS A 183 -10.34 -8.02 -6.64
CA HIS A 183 -11.65 -7.76 -6.03
C HIS A 183 -12.72 -8.67 -6.63
N ALA A 184 -12.77 -8.79 -7.96
CA ALA A 184 -13.69 -9.70 -8.64
C ALA A 184 -13.44 -11.18 -8.30
N ALA A 185 -12.18 -11.60 -8.16
CA ALA A 185 -11.83 -12.97 -7.80
C ALA A 185 -12.24 -13.30 -6.35
N TYR A 186 -11.90 -12.44 -5.39
CA TYR A 186 -12.24 -12.65 -3.99
C TYR A 186 -13.74 -12.55 -3.71
N ALA A 187 -14.47 -11.69 -4.44
CA ALA A 187 -15.92 -11.61 -4.32
C ALA A 187 -16.64 -12.89 -4.77
N ARG A 188 -16.02 -13.71 -5.63
CA ARG A 188 -16.57 -14.98 -6.11
C ARG A 188 -16.28 -16.17 -5.19
N ASN A 189 -15.24 -16.09 -4.37
CA ASN A 189 -14.79 -17.17 -3.48
C ASN A 189 -14.49 -16.62 -2.07
N PRO A 190 -15.52 -16.42 -1.24
CA PRO A 190 -15.34 -15.93 0.13
C PRO A 190 -14.63 -16.95 1.06
N ASP A 191 -14.61 -18.24 0.71
CA ASP A 191 -14.25 -19.33 1.65
C ASP A 191 -12.94 -20.09 1.33
N HIS A 192 -12.11 -19.61 0.38
CA HIS A 192 -10.83 -20.26 0.08
C HIS A 192 -9.69 -19.63 0.89
N ASP A 193 -9.55 -20.07 2.14
CA ASP A 193 -8.32 -20.08 2.93
C ASP A 193 -8.15 -21.48 3.56
#